data_AF-A0A958VTU5-F1
#
_entry.id   AF-A0A958VTU5-F1
#
_cell.length_a   1.000
_cell.length_b   1.000
_cell.length_c   1.000
_cell.angle_alpha   90.00
_cell.angle_beta   90.00
_cell.angle_gamma   90.00
#
_symmetry.space_group_name_H-M   'P 1'
#
loop_
_entity.id
_entity.type
_entity.pdbx_description
1 polymer ?
#
loop_
_entity_poly.entity_id
_entity_poly.type
_entity_poly.pdbx_seq_one_letter_code
_entity_poly.pdbx_strand_id
1 'polypeptide(L)' 'MAKKVVATLKKGDGKNFAKVIRAIRSEKTGAYTFKEEIVPAELVKDTLAKK' A
#
# COMPACT_ATOMS: atom_id res chain seq x y z
N MET A 1 18.58 -41.04 9.01
CA MET A 1 18.30 -39.73 9.65
C MET A 1 17.94 -38.74 8.56
N ALA A 2 16.65 -38.46 8.35
CA ALA A 2 16.23 -37.44 7.39
C ALA A 2 16.38 -36.07 8.08
N LYS A 3 17.33 -35.25 7.61
CA LYS A 3 17.49 -33.87 8.10
C LYS A 3 16.27 -33.09 7.60
N LYS A 4 15.25 -32.96 8.46
CA LYS A 4 14.05 -32.15 8.18
C LYS A 4 14.47 -30.69 8.10
N VAL A 5 14.76 -30.22 6.90
CA VAL A 5 14.96 -28.80 6.64
C VAL A 5 13.58 -28.15 6.72
N VAL A 6 13.25 -27.60 7.88
CA VAL A 6 12.11 -26.70 8.01
C VAL A 6 12.54 -25.37 7.42
N ALA A 7 12.10 -25.09 6.20
CA ALA A 7 12.21 -23.76 5.62
C ALA A 7 11.41 -22.81 6.51
N THR A 8 12.10 -22.05 7.35
CA THR A 8 11.47 -20.93 8.05
C THR A 8 11.09 -19.90 6.99
N LEU A 9 9.81 -19.84 6.62
CA LEU A 9 9.25 -18.68 5.95
C LEU A 9 9.59 -17.48 6.84
N LYS A 10 10.47 -16.60 6.36
CA LYS A 10 10.65 -15.29 6.96
C LYS A 10 9.28 -14.59 6.87
N LYS A 11 8.45 -14.75 7.90
CA LYS A 11 7.46 -13.74 8.30
C LYS A 11 8.21 -12.53 8.88
N GLY A 12 9.34 -12.17 8.29
CA GLY A 12 10.08 -11.00 8.68
C GLY A 12 9.42 -9.88 7.92
N ASP A 13 8.59 -9.11 8.62
CA ASP A 13 8.19 -7.73 8.34
C ASP A 13 8.49 -7.30 6.90
N GLY A 14 7.85 -7.98 5.94
CA GLY A 14 8.04 -7.70 4.53
C GLY A 14 7.43 -6.33 4.38
N LYS A 15 8.27 -5.30 4.14
CA LYS A 15 7.89 -3.88 4.07
C LYS A 15 6.42 -3.76 3.71
N ASN A 16 5.56 -3.53 4.70
CA ASN A 16 4.12 -3.59 4.47
C ASN A 16 3.81 -2.41 3.55
N PHE A 17 3.37 -2.70 2.32
CA PHE A 17 2.93 -1.69 1.39
C PHE A 17 1.41 -1.63 1.40
N ALA A 18 0.87 -0.42 1.38
CA ALA A 18 -0.56 -0.16 1.28
C ALA A 18 -0.85 0.53 -0.05
N LYS A 19 -1.95 0.14 -0.68
CA LYS A 19 -2.49 0.85 -1.84
C LYS A 19 -3.43 1.95 -1.34
N VAL A 20 -3.05 3.19 -1.56
CA VAL A 20 -3.83 4.37 -1.21
C VAL A 20 -4.65 4.78 -2.41
N ILE A 21 -5.98 4.83 -2.24
CA ILE A 21 -6.93 5.21 -3.30
C ILE A 21 -7.54 6.56 -2.92
N ARG A 22 -7.36 7.56 -3.78
CA ARG A 22 -7.84 8.94 -3.58
C ARG A 22 -8.87 9.29 -4.63
N ALA A 23 -10.04 9.76 -4.18
CA ALA A 23 -11.04 10.32 -5.07
C ALA A 23 -10.67 11.78 -5.40
N ILE A 24 -10.37 12.05 -6.67
CA ILE A 24 -10.05 13.37 -7.19
C ILE A 24 -11.24 13.85 -8.02
N ARG A 25 -11.71 15.07 -7.77
CA ARG A 25 -12.74 15.68 -8.59
C ARG A 25 -12.13 16.30 -9.83
N SER A 26 -12.63 15.93 -11.00
CA SER A 26 -12.32 16.57 -12.28
C SER A 26 -12.87 17.99 -12.30
N GLU A 27 -12.00 18.99 -12.44
CA GLU A 27 -12.42 20.40 -12.52
C GLU A 27 -13.22 20.69 -13.79
N LYS A 28 -12.98 19.93 -14.87
CA LYS A 28 -13.64 20.12 -16.16
C LYS A 28 -15.07 19.57 -16.21
N THR A 29 -15.31 18.43 -15.57
CA THR A 29 -16.58 17.69 -15.71
C THR A 29 -17.32 17.49 -14.38
N GLY A 30 -16.69 17.84 -13.25
CA GLY A 30 -17.25 17.64 -11.92
C GLY A 30 -17.30 16.17 -11.45
N ALA A 31 -16.95 15.22 -12.32
CA ALA A 31 -16.92 13.79 -12.01
C ALA A 31 -15.74 13.43 -11.10
N TYR A 32 -15.89 12.37 -10.31
CA TYR A 32 -14.80 11.83 -9.48
C TYR A 32 -14.05 10.75 -10.24
N THR A 33 -12.72 10.82 -10.18
CA THR A 33 -11.81 9.76 -10.65
C THR A 33 -11.00 9.26 -9.46
N PHE A 34 -10.53 8.02 -9.54
CA PHE A 34 -9.67 7.45 -8.50
C PHE A 34 -8.22 7.49 -8.95
N LYS A 35 -7.35 8.02 -8.09
CA LYS A 35 -5.89 7.93 -8.24
C LYS A 35 -5.36 6.95 -7.20
N GLU A 36 -4.57 5.99 -7.66
CA GLU A 36 -4.00 4.94 -6.82
C GLU A 36 -2.49 5.12 -6.69
N GLU A 37 -1.97 4.96 -5.47
CA GLU A 37 -0.53 5.02 -5.18
C GLU A 37 -0.16 3.92 -4.18
N ILE A 38 0.96 3.23 -4.41
CA ILE A 38 1.46 2.20 -3.49
C ILE A 38 2.54 2.83 -2.62
N VAL A 39 2.33 2.83 -1.31
CA VAL A 39 3.21 3.47 -0.33
C VAL A 39 3.55 2.51 0.80
N PRO A 40 4.68 2.68 1.51
CA PRO A 40 4.91 2.02 2.78
C PRO A 40 3.77 2.32 3.76
N ALA A 41 3.35 1.32 4.55
CA ALA A 41 2.21 1.41 5.46
C ALA A 41 2.34 2.55 6.48
N GLU A 42 3.57 2.88 6.88
CA GLU A 42 3.89 3.99 7.78
C GLU A 42 3.55 5.36 7.17
N LEU A 43 3.68 5.49 5.84
CA LEU A 43 3.47 6.74 5.09
C LEU A 43 2.03 6.91 4.59
N VAL A 44 1.11 6.01 4.95
CA VAL A 44 -0.31 6.08 4.53
C VAL A 44 -1.01 7.32 5.10
N LYS A 45 -0.66 7.74 6.32
CA LYS A 45 -1.27 8.93 6.94
C LYS A 45 -0.81 10.22 6.24
N ASP A 46 0.48 10.35 6.01
CA ASP A 46 1.08 11.54 5.38
C ASP A 46 0.66 11.65 3.91
N THR A 47 0.88 10.55 3.18
CA THR A 47 -0.14 9.90 2.36
C THR A 47 -1.39 10.69 2.04
N LEU A 48 -2.41 10.39 2.85
CA LEU A 48 -3.77 10.89 2.80
C LEU A 48 -3.91 12.35 3.22
N ALA A 49 -2.99 12.90 4.02
CA ALA A 49 -3.03 14.29 4.46
C ALA A 49 -2.63 15.31 3.38
N LYS A 50 -1.83 14.92 2.39
CA LYS A 50 -1.44 15.79 1.25
C LYS A 50 -2.66 16.09 0.38
N LYS A 51 -3.24 17.29 0.46
CA LYS A 51 -4.38 17.69 -0.40
C LYS A 51 -4.03 17.69 -1.87
#